data_AF-A0A1C6IJN1-F1
#
_entry.id   AF-A0A1C6IJN1-F1
#
_cell.length_a   1.000
_cell.length_b   1.000
_cell.length_c   1.000
_cell.angle_alpha   90.00
_cell.angle_beta   90.00
_cell.angle_gamma   90.00
#
_symmetry.space_group_name_H-M   'P 1'
#
loop_
_entity.id
_entity.type
_entity.pdbx_description
1 polymer ?
#
loop_
_entity_poly.entity_id
_entity_poly.type
_entity_poly.pdbx_seq_one_letter_code
_entity_poly.pdbx_strand_id
1 'polypeptide(L)'
;MRWKTSKGEVAPVFLEKSDGYSYLLYGYMNVETKEYYSKESIQWEITAGNRTGTVEQMDANVEAMARDLQEILRIGAKQKRLWEGYEKIR
;
A
#
# COMPACT_ATOMS: atom_id res chain seq x y z
N MET A 1 -9.74 -0.07 -5.78
CA MET A 1 -9.19 1.24 -5.40
C MET A 1 -9.76 1.63 -4.05
N ARG A 2 -8.98 2.31 -3.21
CA ARG A 2 -9.36 2.73 -1.86
C ARG A 2 -8.92 4.18 -1.64
N TRP A 3 -9.61 4.90 -0.77
CA TRP A 3 -9.31 6.29 -0.45
C TRP A 3 -9.35 6.54 1.05
N LYS A 4 -8.44 7.35 1.57
CA LYS A 4 -8.53 7.90 2.92
C LYS A 4 -9.44 9.13 2.91
N THR A 5 -10.44 9.10 3.79
CA THR A 5 -11.41 10.19 3.97
C THR A 5 -11.57 10.50 5.46
N SER A 6 -12.34 11.53 5.78
CA SER A 6 -12.81 11.88 7.12
C SER A 6 -13.60 10.76 7.81
N LYS A 7 -14.10 9.80 7.01
CA LYS A 7 -14.83 8.61 7.45
C LYS A 7 -13.96 7.35 7.52
N GLY A 8 -12.64 7.49 7.40
CA GLY A 8 -11.68 6.39 7.36
C GLY A 8 -11.34 5.96 5.94
N GLU A 9 -10.86 4.73 5.79
CA GLU A 9 -10.55 4.20 4.46
C GLU A 9 -11.81 3.64 3.80
N VAL A 10 -12.13 4.10 2.60
CA VAL A 10 -13.35 3.71 1.88
C VAL A 10 -13.05 3.03 0.54
N ALA A 11 -13.90 2.08 0.16
CA ALA A 11 -13.90 1.43 -1.14
C ALA A 11 -15.21 1.71 -1.89
N PRO A 12 -15.20 1.79 -3.23
CA PRO A 12 -16.40 2.02 -4.01
C PRO A 12 -17.29 0.77 -4.00
N VAL A 13 -18.60 0.98 -3.85
CA VAL A 13 -19.64 -0.05 -3.97
C VAL A 13 -20.32 0.13 -5.31
N PHE A 14 -20.38 -0.96 -6.08
CA PHE A 14 -21.04 -0.96 -7.38
C PHE A 14 -22.33 -1.78 -7.31
N LEU A 15 -23.38 -1.26 -7.94
CA LEU A 15 -24.60 -2.02 -8.19
C LEU A 15 -24.65 -2.45 -9.64
N GLU A 16 -25.02 -3.71 -9.84
CA GLU A 16 -25.31 -4.26 -11.15
C GLU A 16 -26.64 -3.68 -11.67
N LYS A 17 -26.67 -3.32 -12.95
CA LYS A 17 -27.87 -2.75 -13.58
C LYS A 17 -28.33 -3.47 -14.84
N SER A 18 -27.56 -4.41 -15.37
CA SER A 18 -27.84 -4.99 -16.68
C SER A 18 -27.37 -6.44 -16.77
N ASP A 19 -27.79 -7.32 -15.87
CA ASP A 19 -27.49 -8.76 -15.96
C ASP A 19 -26.00 -9.06 -16.19
N GLY A 20 -25.15 -8.37 -15.42
CA GLY A 20 -23.69 -8.44 -15.49
C GLY A 20 -23.02 -7.53 -16.53
N TYR A 21 -23.76 -6.88 -17.44
CA TYR A 21 -23.19 -6.03 -18.49
C TYR A 21 -22.82 -4.61 -18.04
N SER A 22 -23.45 -4.09 -16.96
CA SER A 22 -23.14 -2.75 -16.46
C SER A 22 -23.18 -2.67 -14.94
N TYR A 23 -22.24 -1.89 -14.42
CA TYR A 23 -22.08 -1.59 -13.00
C TYR A 23 -22.10 -0.08 -12.81
N LEU A 24 -22.92 0.40 -11.89
CA LEU A 24 -22.98 1.81 -11.50
C LEU A 24 -22.37 1.99 -10.12
N LEU A 25 -21.53 3.03 -9.98
CA LEU A 25 -21.05 3.45 -8.67
C LEU A 25 -22.25 3.90 -7.84
N TYR A 26 -22.56 3.11 -6.82
CA TYR A 26 -23.70 3.33 -5.95
C TYR A 26 -23.34 4.17 -4.73
N GLY A 27 -22.11 4.03 -4.26
CA GLY A 27 -21.61 4.78 -3.11
C GLY A 27 -20.27 4.22 -2.67
N TYR A 28 -19.99 4.39 -1.39
CA TYR A 28 -18.73 3.98 -0.80
C TYR A 28 -18.99 3.26 0.51
N MET A 29 -18.06 2.39 0.89
CA MET A 29 -18.14 1.64 2.13
C MET A 29 -16.81 1.73 2.85
N ASN A 30 -16.85 2.03 4.15
CA ASN A 30 -15.67 1.95 5.00
C ASN A 30 -15.16 0.49 5.01
N VAL A 31 -13.87 0.33 4.78
CA VAL A 31 -13.23 -0.98 4.60
C VAL A 31 -13.23 -1.79 5.91
N GLU A 32 -13.06 -1.11 7.05
CA GLU A 32 -12.97 -1.68 8.38
C GLU A 32 -14.36 -1.85 9.01
N THR A 33 -15.13 -0.77 9.12
CA THR A 33 -16.42 -0.76 9.83
C THR A 33 -17.57 -1.29 8.97
N LYS A 34 -17.38 -1.40 7.65
CA LYS A 34 -18.44 -1.72 6.67
C LYS A 34 -19.59 -0.71 6.61
N GLU A 35 -19.42 0.46 7.23
CA GLU A 35 -20.42 1.53 7.16
C GLU A 35 -20.53 2.07 5.73
N TYR A 36 -21.76 2.27 5.27
CA TYR A 36 -22.05 2.76 3.92
C TYR A 36 -22.25 4.27 3.91
N TYR A 37 -21.72 4.92 2.87
CA TYR A 37 -21.87 6.35 2.60
C TYR A 37 -22.36 6.57 1.17
N SER A 38 -23.32 7.47 1.01
CA SER A 38 -23.80 7.85 -0.32
C SER A 38 -22.69 8.50 -1.13
N LYS A 39 -22.77 8.39 -2.45
CA LYS A 39 -21.81 9.02 -3.36
C LYS A 39 -21.68 10.51 -3.04
N GLU A 40 -22.79 11.21 -2.92
CA GLU A 40 -22.86 12.66 -2.71
C GLU A 40 -22.18 13.10 -1.41
N SER A 41 -22.21 12.27 -0.37
CA SER A 41 -21.70 12.62 0.96
C SER A 41 -20.18 12.76 1.01
N ILE A 42 -19.45 11.94 0.26
CA ILE A 42 -17.99 11.88 0.34
C ILE A 42 -17.28 12.06 -1.01
N GLN A 43 -18.00 12.24 -2.11
CA GLN A 43 -17.41 12.38 -3.47
C GLN A 43 -16.30 13.42 -3.54
N TRP A 44 -16.41 14.51 -2.77
CA TRP A 44 -15.43 15.60 -2.72
C TRP A 44 -14.10 15.19 -2.07
N GLU A 45 -14.09 14.13 -1.26
CA GLU A 45 -12.88 13.56 -0.63
C GLU A 45 -12.19 12.52 -1.54
N ILE A 46 -12.87 12.04 -2.58
CA ILE A 46 -12.38 11.01 -3.50
C ILE A 46 -11.49 11.67 -4.56
N THR A 47 -10.31 12.08 -4.15
CA THR A 47 -9.31 12.75 -4.99
C THR A 47 -8.10 11.83 -5.26
N ALA A 48 -7.26 12.21 -6.22
CA ALA A 48 -6.04 11.45 -6.49
C ALA A 48 -5.05 11.49 -5.31
N GLY A 49 -4.98 12.61 -4.58
CA GLY A 49 -4.11 12.77 -3.41
C GLY A 49 -4.53 11.91 -2.22
N ASN A 50 -5.83 11.61 -2.10
CA ASN A 50 -6.36 10.79 -1.01
C ASN A 50 -6.39 9.29 -1.34
N ARG A 51 -5.83 8.85 -2.47
CA ARG A 51 -5.83 7.42 -2.85
C ARG A 51 -4.95 6.61 -1.91
N THR A 52 -5.54 5.63 -1.25
CA THR A 52 -4.80 4.64 -0.49
C THR A 52 -4.11 3.67 -1.44
N GLY A 53 -2.78 3.60 -1.35
CA GLY A 53 -1.95 2.69 -2.17
C GLY A 53 -1.11 3.38 -3.24
N THR A 54 -0.92 4.69 -3.20
CA THR A 54 0.10 5.36 -4.03
C THR A 54 0.73 6.51 -3.23
N VAL A 55 2.07 6.52 -3.15
CA VAL A 55 2.95 7.45 -2.40
C VAL A 55 3.13 7.18 -0.89
N GLU A 56 2.10 7.07 -0.06
CA GLU A 56 2.30 6.99 1.41
C GLU A 56 2.94 5.67 1.91
N GLN A 57 2.75 4.57 1.19
CA GLN A 57 3.49 3.31 1.46
C GLN A 57 4.91 3.33 0.88
N MET A 58 5.25 4.30 0.03
CA MET A 58 6.60 4.39 -0.52
C MET A 58 7.60 4.82 0.55
N ASP A 59 7.22 5.67 1.50
CA ASP A 59 8.15 6.13 2.55
C ASP A 59 8.56 4.99 3.49
N ALA A 60 7.57 4.28 4.05
CA ALA A 60 7.82 3.10 4.88
C ALA A 60 8.55 1.97 4.12
N ASN A 61 8.22 1.76 2.84
CA ASN A 61 8.93 0.77 2.02
C ASN A 61 10.36 1.22 1.68
N VAL A 62 10.61 2.50 1.46
CA VAL A 62 11.96 3.06 1.23
C VAL A 62 12.80 2.94 2.50
N GLU A 63 12.22 3.23 3.67
CA GLU A 63 12.90 2.99 4.95
C GLU A 63 13.20 1.50 5.18
N ALA A 64 12.25 0.62 4.90
CA ALA A 64 12.47 -0.84 5.01
C ALA A 64 13.57 -1.31 4.06
N MET A 65 13.54 -0.86 2.80
CA MET A 65 14.58 -1.16 1.80
C MET A 65 15.96 -0.62 2.23
N ALA A 66 16.03 0.56 2.85
CA ALA A 66 17.28 1.12 3.34
C ALA A 66 17.88 0.27 4.47
N ARG A 67 17.04 -0.22 5.40
CA ARG A 67 17.46 -1.13 6.49
C ARG A 67 17.93 -2.47 5.95
N ASP A 68 17.18 -3.06 5.02
CA ASP A 68 17.54 -4.34 4.39
C ASP A 68 18.87 -4.24 3.64
N LEU A 69 19.07 -3.14 2.89
CA LEU A 69 20.32 -2.90 2.18
C LEU A 69 21.51 -2.75 3.15
N GLN A 70 21.33 -2.05 4.27
CA GLN A 70 22.36 -1.92 5.29
C GLN A 70 22.78 -3.29 5.86
N GLU A 71 21.80 -4.17 6.09
CA GLU A 71 22.06 -5.53 6.60
C GLU A 71 22.77 -6.41 5.55
N ILE A 72 22.35 -6.34 4.28
CA ILE A 72 23.03 -7.04 3.18
C ILE A 72 24.51 -6.64 3.10
N LEU A 73 24.80 -5.34 3.16
CA LEU A 73 26.17 -4.84 3.13
C LEU A 73 27.00 -5.30 4.34
N ARG A 74 26.40 -5.30 5.55
CA ARG A 74 27.03 -5.81 6.77
C ARG A 74 27.39 -7.28 6.64
N ILE A 75 26.47 -8.10 6.13
CA ILE A 75 26.68 -9.53 5.91
C ILE A 75 27.75 -9.76 4.84
N GLY A 76 27.69 -9.03 3.72
CA GLY A 76 28.69 -9.13 2.65
C GLY A 76 30.11 -8.80 3.12
N ALA A 77 30.28 -7.75 3.92
CA ALA A 77 31.56 -7.41 4.53
C ALA A 77 32.07 -8.51 5.47
N LYS A 78 31.17 -9.13 6.25
CA LYS A 78 31.52 -10.25 7.13
C LYS A 78 31.94 -11.49 6.32
N GLN A 79 31.20 -11.84 5.27
CA GLN A 79 31.56 -12.96 4.38
C GLN A 79 32.94 -12.76 3.75
N LYS A 80 33.23 -11.55 3.25
CA LYS A 80 34.54 -11.23 2.68
C LYS A 80 35.68 -11.42 3.68
N ARG A 81 35.53 -10.94 4.92
CA ARG A 81 36.55 -11.13 5.97
C ARG A 81 36.77 -12.60 6.32
N LEU A 82 35.70 -13.39 6.38
CA LEU A 82 35.81 -14.83 6.66
C LEU A 82 36.52 -15.55 5.51
N TRP A 83 36.24 -15.17 4.27
CA TRP A 83 36.91 -15.71 3.09
C TRP A 83 38.41 -15.39 3.08
N GLU A 84 38.80 -14.13 3.29
CA GLU A 84 40.20 -13.71 3.39
C GLU A 84 40.93 -14.42 4.55
N GLY A 85 40.22 -14.67 5.66
CA GLY A 85 40.73 -15.46 6.76
C GLY A 85 41.04 -16.89 6.34
N TYR A 86 40.09 -17.55 5.66
CA TYR A 86 40.26 -18.91 5.14
C TYR A 86 41.41 -19.03 4.13
N GLU A 87 41.54 -18.08 3.21
CA GLU A 87 42.64 -18.05 2.23
C GLU A 87 44.03 -17.94 2.87
N LYS A 88 44.16 -17.32 4.05
CA LYS A 88 45.45 -17.18 4.75
C LYS A 88 45.92 -18.44 5.48
N ILE A 89 45.00 -19.38 5.75
CA ILE A 89 45.30 -20.64 6.47
C ILE A 89 45.33 -21.84 5.52
N ARG A 90 45.06 -21.61 4.25
CA ARG A 90 45.23 -22.56 3.15
C ARG A 90 46.61 -22.43 2.55
#